data_AF-A0A7J5XIA6-F1
#
_entry.id   AF-A0A7J5XIA6-F1
#
_cell.length_a   1.000
_cell.length_b   1.000
_cell.length_c   1.000
_cell.angle_alpha   90.00
_cell.angle_beta   90.00
_cell.angle_gamma   90.00
#
_symmetry.space_group_name_H-M   'P 1'
#
loop_
_entity.id
_entity.type
_entity.pdbx_description
1 polymer ?
#
loop_
_entity_poly.entity_id
_entity_poly.type
_entity_poly.pdbx_seq_one_letter_code
_entity_poly.pdbx_strand_id
1 'polypeptide(L)'
;MSRNFLSGNDELRRGDSLVSNNGEFKAVFQEDGNFVVYGWQPVWASDTYGPEAFRLIMQDDCNLVIYNNGDKALWDTRSYGAKTDMCRLQLTDDGKLVVSKAAEVVWTSS
;
A
#
# COMPACT_ATOMS: atom_id res chain seq x y z
N MET A 1 -17.72 -7.81 3.01
CA MET A 1 -16.76 -7.75 1.89
C MET A 1 -15.45 -7.24 2.44
N SER A 2 -14.35 -7.94 2.17
CA SER A 2 -13.02 -7.46 2.52
C SER A 2 -12.61 -6.33 1.58
N ARG A 3 -11.86 -5.35 2.09
CA ARG A 3 -11.34 -4.23 1.31
C ARG A 3 -10.09 -4.70 0.56
N ASN A 4 -10.06 -4.59 -0.77
CA ASN A 4 -8.89 -4.97 -1.59
C ASN A 4 -8.11 -3.76 -2.15
N PHE A 5 -8.49 -2.53 -1.79
CA PHE A 5 -7.90 -1.31 -2.35
C PHE A 5 -7.92 -0.12 -1.38
N LEU A 6 -7.08 0.89 -1.67
CA LEU A 6 -7.11 2.24 -1.11
C LEU A 6 -7.35 3.24 -2.23
N SER A 7 -8.24 4.22 -2.02
CA SER A 7 -8.38 5.41 -2.87
C SER A 7 -7.48 6.54 -2.38
N GLY A 8 -7.41 7.65 -3.11
CA GLY A 8 -6.72 8.86 -2.66
C GLY A 8 -7.15 9.29 -1.26
N ASN A 9 -6.16 9.63 -0.43
CA ASN A 9 -6.23 9.98 1.00
C ASN A 9 -6.64 8.86 1.96
N ASP A 10 -6.89 7.65 1.47
CA ASP A 10 -7.06 6.50 2.35
C ASP A 10 -5.72 6.06 2.95
N GLU A 11 -5.77 5.64 4.21
CA GLU A 11 -4.61 5.13 4.93
C GLU A 11 -4.88 3.77 5.58
N LEU A 12 -3.80 3.04 5.84
CA LEU A 12 -3.73 1.89 6.73
C LEU A 12 -2.91 2.26 7.97
N ARG A 13 -3.40 1.87 9.13
CA ARG A 13 -2.68 1.85 10.40
C ARG A 13 -2.12 0.46 10.66
N ARG A 14 -1.20 0.38 11.63
CA ARG A 14 -0.65 -0.91 12.06
C ARG A 14 -1.79 -1.86 12.42
N GLY A 15 -1.70 -3.10 11.95
CA GLY A 15 -2.73 -4.13 12.07
C GLY A 15 -3.76 -4.13 10.94
N ASP A 16 -3.92 -3.03 10.19
CA ASP A 16 -4.86 -2.98 9.07
C ASP A 16 -4.35 -3.79 7.87
N SER A 17 -5.30 -4.19 7.03
CA SER A 17 -4.98 -5.02 5.87
C SER A 17 -5.94 -4.85 4.70
N LEU A 18 -5.43 -5.21 3.54
CA LEU A 18 -6.21 -5.47 2.34
C LEU A 18 -6.26 -6.98 2.10
N VAL A 19 -7.36 -7.46 1.54
CA VAL A 19 -7.50 -8.85 1.10
C VAL A 19 -7.93 -8.85 -0.36
N SER A 20 -7.26 -9.66 -1.18
CA SER A 20 -7.63 -9.92 -2.58
C SER A 20 -9.07 -10.42 -2.71
N ASN A 21 -9.66 -10.31 -3.91
CA ASN A 21 -11.06 -10.69 -4.13
C ASN A 21 -11.26 -12.21 -4.05
N ASN A 22 -10.25 -12.98 -4.45
CA ASN A 22 -10.25 -14.44 -4.32
C ASN A 22 -9.94 -14.91 -2.87
N GLY A 23 -9.49 -14.02 -1.98
CA GLY A 23 -9.17 -14.33 -0.59
C GLY A 23 -7.82 -15.02 -0.36
N GLU A 24 -7.05 -15.28 -1.42
CA GLU A 24 -5.77 -16.03 -1.35
C GLU A 24 -4.60 -15.17 -0.88
N PHE A 25 -4.68 -13.87 -1.14
CA PHE A 25 -3.63 -12.91 -0.79
C PHE A 25 -4.12 -11.84 0.19
N LYS A 26 -3.22 -11.44 1.10
CA LYS A 26 -3.44 -10.40 2.09
C LYS A 26 -2.24 -9.47 2.16
N ALA A 27 -2.47 -8.16 2.05
CA ALA A 27 -1.45 -7.14 2.30
C ALA A 27 -1.69 -6.55 3.69
N VAL A 28 -0.69 -6.59 4.57
CA VAL A 28 -0.80 -6.20 5.98
C VAL A 28 0.21 -5.12 6.28
N PHE A 29 -0.25 -4.00 6.86
CA PHE A 29 0.68 -3.06 7.49
C PHE A 29 0.88 -3.53 8.93
N GLN A 30 1.99 -4.22 9.15
CA GLN A 30 2.24 -5.00 10.36
C GLN A 30 2.51 -4.12 11.57
N GLU A 31 2.36 -4.70 12.77
CA GLU A 31 2.65 -4.03 14.04
C GLU A 31 4.12 -3.62 14.20
N ASP A 32 5.03 -4.26 13.45
CA ASP A 32 6.45 -3.91 13.44
C ASP A 32 6.77 -2.78 12.45
N GLY A 33 5.79 -2.27 11.69
CA GLY A 33 5.99 -1.20 10.72
C GLY A 33 6.36 -1.65 9.30
N ASN A 34 6.39 -2.95 9.03
CA ASN A 34 6.59 -3.46 7.68
C ASN A 34 5.26 -3.57 6.92
N PHE A 35 5.23 -3.25 5.63
CA PHE A 35 4.07 -3.50 4.78
C PHE A 35 4.36 -4.72 3.90
N VAL A 36 3.61 -5.81 4.13
CA VAL A 36 3.95 -7.12 3.57
C VAL A 36 2.75 -7.73 2.87
N VAL A 37 2.98 -8.29 1.69
CA VAL A 37 2.00 -9.11 0.98
C VAL A 37 2.27 -10.58 1.26
N TYR A 38 1.23 -11.29 1.69
CA TYR A 38 1.24 -12.71 1.98
C TYR A 38 0.34 -13.46 1.00
N GLY A 39 0.83 -14.57 0.47
CA GLY A 39 0.01 -15.71 0.05
C GLY A 39 0.23 -16.86 1.05
N TRP A 40 0.57 -18.05 0.56
CA TRP A 40 1.06 -19.15 1.41
C TRP A 40 2.37 -18.84 2.14
N GLN A 41 3.16 -17.93 1.58
CA GLN A 41 4.39 -17.36 2.14
C GLN A 41 4.43 -15.85 1.82
N PRO A 42 5.29 -15.05 2.48
CA PRO A 42 5.50 -13.67 2.08
C PRO A 42 5.98 -13.62 0.62
N VAL A 43 5.34 -12.78 -0.20
CA VAL A 43 5.70 -12.62 -1.62
C VAL A 43 6.34 -11.27 -1.91
N TRP A 44 6.08 -10.26 -1.09
CA TRP A 44 6.66 -8.93 -1.22
C TRP A 44 6.66 -8.20 0.13
N ALA A 45 7.63 -7.32 0.38
CA ALA A 45 7.68 -6.46 1.55
C ALA A 45 8.24 -5.07 1.18
N SER A 46 7.85 -4.04 1.95
CA SER A 46 8.42 -2.69 1.83
C SER A 46 9.79 -2.56 2.50
N ASP A 47 10.20 -3.56 3.28
CA ASP A 47 11.45 -3.59 4.07
C ASP A 47 11.57 -2.38 5.02
N THR A 48 10.45 -1.92 5.56
CA THR A 48 10.35 -0.77 6.48
C THR A 48 10.19 -1.17 7.94
N TYR A 49 10.51 -2.41 8.29
CA TYR A 49 10.41 -2.90 9.66
C TYR A 49 11.14 -1.96 10.62
N GLY A 50 10.44 -1.50 11.66
CA GLY A 50 10.94 -0.52 12.60
C GLY A 50 9.84 0.22 13.38
N PRO A 51 10.13 0.68 14.60
CA PRO A 51 9.15 1.34 15.45
C PRO A 51 8.68 2.70 14.91
N GLU A 52 9.37 3.26 13.91
CA GLU A 52 9.05 4.59 13.38
C GLU A 52 7.83 4.59 12.44
N ALA A 53 7.56 3.52 11.68
CA ALA A 53 6.53 3.52 10.65
C ALA A 53 5.11 3.61 11.25
N PHE A 54 4.39 4.69 10.98
CA PHE A 54 3.16 5.04 11.69
C PHE A 54 1.89 4.89 10.84
N ARG A 55 2.00 5.18 9.54
CA ARG A 55 0.88 5.05 8.59
C ARG A 55 1.40 4.76 7.19
N LEU A 56 0.62 3.98 6.44
CA LEU A 56 0.73 3.84 5.00
C LEU A 56 -0.44 4.61 4.37
N ILE A 57 -0.19 5.54 3.45
CA ILE A 57 -1.24 6.37 2.84
C ILE A 57 -1.10 6.39 1.32
N MET A 58 -2.23 6.25 0.63
CA MET A 58 -2.33 6.49 -0.80
C MET A 58 -2.60 7.99 -1.01
N GLN A 59 -1.60 8.77 -1.38
CA GLN A 59 -1.72 10.23 -1.49
C GLN A 59 -2.47 10.66 -2.77
N ASP A 60 -2.96 11.91 -2.78
CA ASP A 60 -3.69 12.51 -3.91
C ASP A 60 -2.80 12.81 -5.13
N ASP A 61 -1.47 12.71 -4.99
CA ASP A 61 -0.50 12.78 -6.09
C ASP A 61 -0.16 11.41 -6.70
N CYS A 62 -0.85 10.35 -6.26
CA CYS A 62 -0.65 8.96 -6.66
C CYS A 62 0.67 8.34 -6.20
N ASN A 63 1.26 8.86 -5.11
CA ASN A 63 2.34 8.20 -4.39
C ASN A 63 1.80 7.40 -3.20
N LEU A 64 2.17 6.13 -3.10
CA LEU A 64 1.90 5.33 -1.89
C LEU A 64 3.10 5.50 -0.95
N VAL A 65 2.87 5.99 0.26
CA VAL A 65 3.95 6.40 1.18
C VAL A 65 3.75 5.83 2.57
N ILE A 66 4.85 5.36 3.17
CA ILE A 66 4.93 5.06 4.60
C ILE A 66 5.56 6.26 5.31
N TYR A 67 4.83 6.84 6.26
CA TYR A 67 5.30 7.94 7.09
C TYR A 67 5.53 7.49 8.52
N ASN A 68 6.46 8.14 9.21
CA ASN A 68 6.52 8.10 10.66
C ASN A 68 5.55 9.11 11.32
N ASN A 69 5.50 9.13 12.65
CA ASN A 69 4.61 10.03 13.40
C ASN A 69 5.02 11.52 13.34
N GLY A 70 6.16 11.84 12.73
CA GLY A 70 6.64 13.20 12.49
C GLY A 70 6.58 13.61 11.01
N ASP A 71 5.75 12.94 10.21
CA ASP A 71 5.56 13.18 8.76
C ASP A 71 6.85 13.07 7.91
N LYS A 72 7.87 12.35 8.40
CA LYS A 72 9.03 11.95 7.59
C LYS A 72 8.66 10.69 6.80
N ALA A 73 8.79 10.76 5.48
CA ALA A 73 8.64 9.60 4.61
C ALA A 73 9.77 8.59 4.88
N LEU A 74 9.40 7.34 5.13
CA LEU A 74 10.33 6.23 5.33
C LEU A 74 10.52 5.41 4.05
N TRP A 75 9.46 5.29 3.26
CA TRP A 75 9.44 4.59 1.98
C TRP A 75 8.30 5.12 1.12
N ASP A 76 8.49 5.09 -0.19
CA ASP A 76 7.45 5.45 -1.17
C ASP A 76 7.63 4.70 -2.50
N THR A 77 6.55 4.62 -3.28
CA THR A 77 6.55 3.98 -4.60
C THR A 77 7.21 4.82 -5.69
N ARG A 78 7.57 6.08 -5.40
CA ARG A 78 8.10 7.07 -6.36
C ARG A 78 7.22 7.24 -7.59
N SER A 79 5.90 7.12 -7.39
CA SER A 79 4.89 7.20 -8.46
C SER A 79 4.11 8.52 -8.42
N TYR A 80 4.65 9.54 -7.75
CA TYR A 80 4.03 10.86 -7.63
C TYR A 80 3.85 11.54 -8.99
N GLY A 81 2.75 12.28 -9.13
CA GLY A 81 2.42 13.08 -10.30
C GLY A 81 1.47 14.21 -9.96
N ALA A 82 0.79 14.77 -10.97
CA ALA A 82 -0.22 15.79 -10.72
C ALA A 82 -1.36 15.25 -9.84
N LYS A 83 -1.79 16.07 -8.86
CA LYS A 83 -2.89 15.77 -7.94
C LYS A 83 -4.16 15.34 -8.68
N THR A 84 -4.84 14.32 -8.17
CA THR A 84 -6.07 13.78 -8.73
C THR A 84 -6.82 12.93 -7.71
N ASP A 85 -8.14 12.88 -7.83
CA ASP A 85 -9.00 12.00 -7.03
C ASP A 85 -9.05 10.57 -7.59
N MET A 86 -8.30 10.28 -8.66
CA MET A 86 -8.28 9.00 -9.37
C MET A 86 -7.09 8.11 -9.03
N CYS A 87 -6.41 8.37 -7.90
CA CYS A 87 -5.34 7.52 -7.41
C CYS A 87 -5.90 6.30 -6.67
N ARG A 88 -5.35 5.11 -6.96
CA ARG A 88 -5.77 3.88 -6.32
C ARG A 88 -4.60 2.91 -6.14
N LEU A 89 -4.43 2.40 -4.92
CA LEU A 89 -3.68 1.18 -4.64
C LEU A 89 -4.65 0.00 -4.68
N GLN A 90 -4.31 -1.09 -5.37
CA GLN A 90 -5.08 -2.34 -5.36
C GLN A 90 -4.18 -3.53 -5.04
N LEU A 91 -4.65 -4.43 -4.18
CA LEU A 91 -4.15 -5.79 -4.06
C LEU A 91 -4.89 -6.67 -5.08
N THR A 92 -4.14 -7.23 -6.02
CA THR A 92 -4.66 -8.07 -7.09
C THR A 92 -4.80 -9.53 -6.64
N ASP A 93 -5.56 -10.31 -7.40
CA ASP A 93 -5.77 -11.75 -7.15
C ASP A 93 -4.54 -12.61 -7.45
N ASP A 94 -3.48 -12.04 -8.06
CA ASP A 94 -2.17 -12.67 -8.27
C ASP A 94 -1.11 -12.21 -7.25
N GLY A 95 -1.52 -11.53 -6.17
CA GLY A 95 -0.64 -11.19 -5.06
C GLY A 95 0.28 -9.98 -5.31
N LYS A 96 -0.11 -9.07 -6.19
CA LYS A 96 0.63 -7.83 -6.45
C LYS A 96 -0.09 -6.62 -5.90
N LEU A 97 0.69 -5.64 -5.51
CA LEU A 97 0.23 -4.29 -5.25
C LEU A 97 0.40 -3.46 -6.51
N VAL A 98 -0.68 -2.84 -6.96
CA VAL A 98 -0.72 -1.99 -8.16
C VAL A 98 -1.18 -0.60 -7.77
N VAL A 99 -0.37 0.42 -8.04
CA VAL A 99 -0.79 1.81 -7.98
C VAL A 99 -1.21 2.25 -9.38
N SER A 100 -2.41 2.82 -9.47
CA SER A 100 -2.97 3.33 -10.71
C SER A 100 -3.44 4.78 -10.57
N LYS A 101 -3.33 5.51 -11.68
CA LYS A 101 -3.80 6.88 -11.87
C LYS A 101 -4.76 6.90 -13.05
N ALA A 102 -6.03 7.19 -12.82
CA ALA A 102 -7.05 7.21 -13.88
C ALA A 102 -7.04 5.91 -14.75
N ALA A 103 -6.88 4.76 -14.08
CA ALA A 103 -6.71 3.42 -14.68
C ALA A 103 -5.38 3.14 -15.39
N GLU A 104 -4.47 4.11 -15.51
CA GLU A 104 -3.09 3.85 -15.93
C GLU A 104 -2.28 3.30 -14.75
N VAL A 105 -1.58 2.17 -14.95
CA VAL A 105 -0.69 1.61 -13.94
C VAL A 105 0.60 2.41 -13.90
N VAL A 106 0.93 2.98 -12.74
CA VAL A 106 2.14 3.81 -12.54
C VAL A 106 3.19 3.12 -11.68
N TRP A 107 2.81 2.10 -10.91
CA TRP A 107 3.73 1.27 -10.15
C TRP A 107 3.13 -0.11 -9.86
N THR A 108 3.99 -1.12 -9.82
CA THR A 108 3.63 -2.49 -9.42
C THR A 108 4.72 -3.06 -8.52
N SER A 109 4.35 -3.78 -7.46
CA SER A 109 5.30 -4.58 -6.68
C SER A 109 5.94 -5.64 -7.57
N SER A 110 7.26 -5.60 -7.69
CA SER A 110 8.05 -6.53 -8.51
C SER A 110 8.03 -7.96 -7.96
#